data_AF-A0A2S7KXT6-F1
#
_entry.id   AF-A0A2S7KXT6-F1
#
_cell.length_a   1.000
_cell.length_b   1.000
_cell.length_c   1.000
_cell.angle_alpha   90.00
_cell.angle_beta   90.00
_cell.angle_gamma   90.00
#
_symmetry.space_group_name_H-M   'P 1'
#
loop_
_entity.id
_entity.type
_entity.pdbx_description
1 polymer ?
#
loop_
_entity_poly.entity_id
_entity_poly.type
_entity_poly.pdbx_seq_one_letter_code
_entity_poly.pdbx_strand_id
1 'polypeptide(L)' 'MTLKNALNFFEGLKTETTKKSELKIYEKFIYTLAELENREFLKGEIQSIETELDSLQLESNPENRKNSSKKHLINLRTI' A
#
# COMPACT_ATOMS: atom_id res chain seq x y z
N MET A 1 8.21 -5.67 -0.20
CA MET A 1 8.74 -4.31 -0.37
C MET A 1 8.77 -3.69 1.01
N THR A 2 9.71 -2.79 1.28
CA THR A 2 9.73 -2.11 2.59
C THR A 2 8.58 -1.13 2.72
N LEU A 3 8.21 -0.76 3.96
CA LEU A 3 7.14 0.22 4.23
C LEU A 3 7.40 1.55 3.49
N LYS A 4 8.65 2.01 3.52
CA LYS A 4 9.10 3.22 2.82
C LYS A 4 9.01 3.09 1.30
N ASN A 5 9.35 1.92 0.74
CA ASN A 5 9.22 1.69 -0.70
C ASN A 5 7.74 1.67 -1.12
N ALA A 6 6.85 1.10 -0.30
CA ALA A 6 5.42 1.11 -0.55
C ALA A 6 4.85 2.54 -0.56
N LEU A 7 5.25 3.39 0.38
CA LEU A 7 4.87 4.81 0.40
C LEU A 7 5.29 5.53 -0.90
N ASN A 8 6.57 5.41 -1.27
CA ASN A 8 7.09 6.01 -2.50
C ASN A 8 6.36 5.52 -3.75
N PHE A 9 6.04 4.22 -3.80
CA PHE A 9 5.30 3.62 -4.90
C PHE A 9 3.91 4.24 -5.06
N PHE A 10 3.13 4.36 -3.98
CA PHE A 10 1.79 4.94 -4.06
C PHE A 10 1.78 6.45 -4.32
N GLU A 11 2.77 7.20 -3.82
CA GLU A 11 2.96 8.61 -4.19
C GLU A 11 3.26 8.74 -5.69
N GLY A 12 4.12 7.88 -6.25
CA GLY A 12 4.36 7.81 -7.69
C GLY A 12 3.06 7.58 -8.48
N LEU A 13 2.29 6.54 -8.13
CA LEU A 13 1.01 6.25 -8.78
C LEU A 13 0.00 7.39 -8.71
N LYS A 14 -0.02 8.13 -7.59
CA LYS A 14 -0.86 9.30 -7.41
C LYS A 14 -0.49 10.42 -8.39
N THR A 15 0.79 10.60 -8.69
CA THR A 15 1.24 11.60 -9.69
C THR A 15 0.97 11.16 -11.13
N GLU A 16 0.93 9.86 -11.40
CA GLU A 16 0.74 9.30 -12.76
C GLU A 16 -0.74 9.25 -13.20
N THR A 17 -1.69 9.22 -12.27
CA THR A 17 -3.13 9.08 -12.58
C THR A 17 -3.89 10.40 -12.46
N THR A 18 -4.81 10.64 -13.39
CA THR A 18 -5.83 11.70 -13.30
C THR A 18 -7.20 11.17 -12.88
N LYS A 19 -7.34 9.83 -12.74
CA LYS A 19 -8.63 9.22 -12.40
C LYS A 19 -8.92 9.39 -10.92
N LYS A 20 -9.93 10.20 -10.60
CA LYS A 20 -10.39 10.46 -9.23
C LYS A 20 -10.65 9.19 -8.40
N SER A 21 -11.10 8.10 -9.01
CA SER A 21 -11.32 6.84 -8.31
C SER A 21 -10.03 6.12 -7.89
N GLU A 22 -8.97 6.26 -8.68
CA GLU A 22 -7.65 5.67 -8.37
C GLU A 22 -6.93 6.54 -7.33
N LEU A 23 -6.96 7.87 -7.48
CA LEU A 23 -6.43 8.83 -6.50
C LEU A 23 -6.97 8.55 -5.09
N LYS A 24 -8.29 8.39 -4.94
CA LYS A 24 -8.91 8.07 -3.64
C LYS A 24 -8.44 6.74 -3.03
N ILE A 25 -8.01 5.78 -3.84
CA ILE A 25 -7.49 4.50 -3.36
C ILE A 25 -6.04 4.71 -2.92
N TYR A 26 -5.22 5.37 -3.73
CA TYR A 26 -3.82 5.63 -3.42
C TYR A 26 -3.64 6.52 -2.19
N GLU A 27 -4.46 7.57 -2.05
CA GLU A 27 -4.47 8.42 -0.85
C GLU A 27 -4.76 7.63 0.43
N LYS A 28 -5.66 6.63 0.36
CA LYS A 28 -5.94 5.76 1.52
C LYS A 28 -4.77 4.85 1.86
N PHE A 29 -4.10 4.28 0.85
CA PHE A 29 -2.88 3.51 1.08
C PHE A 29 -1.79 4.38 1.71
N ILE A 30 -1.52 5.56 1.15
CA ILE A 30 -0.53 6.50 1.67
C ILE A 30 -0.83 6.86 3.13
N TYR A 31 -2.09 7.20 3.43
CA TYR A 31 -2.51 7.52 4.79
C TYR A 31 -2.24 6.36 5.77
N THR A 32 -2.67 5.13 5.44
CA THR A 32 -2.44 3.97 6.29
C THR A 32 -0.95 3.66 6.47
N LEU A 33 -0.16 3.71 5.40
CA LEU A 33 1.28 3.43 5.48
C LEU A 33 2.02 4.50 6.30
N ALA A 34 1.62 5.77 6.19
CA ALA A 34 2.18 6.84 7.01
C ALA A 34 1.81 6.70 8.49
N GLU A 35 0.58 6.26 8.80
CA GLU A 35 0.21 5.94 10.19
C GLU A 35 1.05 4.78 10.75
N LEU A 36 1.36 3.77 9.92
CA LEU A 36 2.24 2.67 10.31
C LEU A 36 3.68 3.16 10.51
N GLU A 37 4.22 4.01 9.64
CA GLU A 37 5.60 4.51 9.75
C GLU A 37 5.83 5.33 11.04
N ASN A 38 4.79 6.00 11.53
CA ASN A 38 4.85 6.79 12.77
C ASN A 38 4.66 5.96 14.06
N ARG A 39 4.45 4.65 13.96
CA ARG A 39 4.30 3.75 15.13
C ARG A 39 5.61 3.02 15.42
N GLU A 40 5.88 2.78 16.70
CA GLU A 40 6.95 1.88 17.10
C GLU A 40 6.49 0.43 16.94
N PHE A 41 7.24 -0.32 16.12
CA PHE A 41 7.01 -1.74 15.90
C PHE A 41 8.26 -2.54 16.28
N LEU A 42 8.05 -3.74 16.79
CA LEU A 42 9.11 -4.73 16.92
C LEU A 42 9.55 -5.18 15.54
N LYS A 43 10.81 -5.63 15.42
CA LYS A 43 11.37 -6.11 14.15
C LYS A 43 10.50 -7.21 13.50
N GLY A 44 9.94 -8.10 14.30
CA GLY A 44 9.03 -9.15 13.81
C GLY A 44 7.73 -8.61 13.23
N GLU A 45 7.18 -7.55 13.81
CA GLU A 45 5.96 -6.89 13.34
C GLU A 45 6.23 -6.13 12.02
N ILE A 46 7.36 -5.42 11.93
CA ILE A 46 7.80 -4.79 10.67
C ILE A 46 7.94 -5.85 9.58
N GLN A 47 8.58 -6.98 9.87
CA GLN A 47 8.75 -8.06 8.90
C GLN A 47 7.41 -8.67 8.45
N SER A 48 6.45 -8.83 9.36
CA SER A 48 5.10 -9.27 9.02
C SER A 48 4.37 -8.27 8.10
N ILE A 49 4.49 -6.97 8.38
CA ILE A 49 3.91 -5.91 7.54
C ILE A 49 4.54 -5.94 6.14
N GLU A 50 5.87 -5.99 6.05
CA GLU A 50 6.58 -6.02 4.77
C GLU A 50 6.29 -7.29 3.95
N THR A 51 6.11 -8.43 4.63
CA THR A 51 5.69 -9.69 4.00
C THR A 51 4.27 -9.58 3.44
N GLU A 52 3.34 -8.97 4.19
CA GLU A 52 1.98 -8.73 3.69
C GLU A 52 2.04 -7.77 2.50
N LEU A 53 2.83 -6.68 2.55
CA LEU A 53 2.99 -5.76 1.42
C LEU A 53 3.51 -6.44 0.16
N ASP A 54 4.45 -7.39 0.29
CA ASP A 54 4.90 -8.24 -0.83
C ASP A 54 3.79 -9.15 -1.37
N SER A 55 2.97 -9.71 -0.49
CA SER A 55 1.86 -10.61 -0.85
C SER A 55 0.79 -9.90 -1.70
N LEU A 56 0.65 -8.58 -1.56
CA LEU A 56 -0.30 -7.78 -2.35
C LEU A 56 0.10 -7.69 -3.84
N GLN A 57 1.32 -8.11 -4.19
CA GLN A 57 1.91 -8.09 -5.53
C GLN A 57 1.60 -6.79 -6.30
N LEU A 58 1.75 -5.63 -5.66
CA LEU A 58 1.34 -4.32 -6.18
C LEU A 58 2.03 -3.94 -7.50
N GLU A 59 3.22 -4.48 -7.72
CA GLU A 59 4.03 -4.31 -8.92
C GLU A 59 3.64 -5.30 -10.05
N SER A 60 2.84 -6.32 -9.74
CA SER A 60 2.42 -7.32 -10.72
C SER A 60 1.13 -6.90 -11.45
N ASN A 61 1.24 -6.82 -12.78
CA ASN A 61 0.17 -6.70 -13.77
C ASN A 61 -0.76 -5.45 -13.70
N PRO A 62 -0.61 -4.46 -14.63
CA PRO A 62 -1.41 -3.22 -14.63
C PRO A 62 -2.89 -3.42 -15.01
N GLU A 63 -3.28 -4.49 -15.69
CA GLU A 63 -4.65 -4.68 -16.21
C GLU A 63 -5.72 -4.95 -15.13
N ASN A 64 -5.34 -5.49 -13.97
CA ASN A 64 -6.27 -5.87 -12.89
C ASN A 64 -6.09 -5.09 -11.57
N ARG A 65 -5.25 -4.04 -11.59
CA ARG A 65 -4.82 -3.25 -10.42
C ARG A 65 -5.96 -2.75 -9.52
N LYS A 66 -7.10 -2.36 -10.10
CA LYS A 66 -8.22 -1.76 -9.34
C LYS A 66 -8.94 -2.75 -8.43
N ASN A 67 -9.11 -3.99 -8.88
CA ASN A 67 -9.84 -5.02 -8.14
C ASN A 67 -8.94 -5.69 -7.10
N SER A 68 -7.66 -5.92 -7.42
CA SER A 68 -6.67 -6.40 -6.45
C SER A 68 -6.42 -5.39 -5.33
N SER A 69 -6.21 -4.11 -5.66
CA SER A 69 -5.92 -3.06 -4.66
C SER A 69 -7.00 -2.91 -3.58
N LYS A 70 -8.29 -3.09 -3.91
CA LYS A 70 -9.37 -2.98 -2.92
C LYS A 70 -9.36 -4.11 -1.90
N LYS A 71 -9.07 -5.34 -2.32
CA LYS A 71 -9.02 -6.52 -1.45
C LYS A 71 -7.85 -6.41 -0.48
N HIS A 72 -6.71 -5.99 -1.01
CA HIS A 72 -5.48 -5.76 -0.25
C HIS A 72 -5.59 -4.63 0.79
N LEU A 73 -6.33 -3.56 0.48
CA LEU A 73 -6.59 -2.47 1.43
C LEU A 73 -7.44 -2.91 2.64
N ILE A 74 -8.30 -3.93 2.47
CA ILE A 74 -9.08 -4.48 3.59
C ILE A 74 -8.17 -5.25 4.55
N ASN A 75 -7.23 -6.06 4.04
CA ASN A 75 -6.29 -6.83 4.86
C ASN A 75 -5.33 -5.94 5.67
N LEU A 76 -4.80 -4.88 5.07
CA LEU A 76 -3.91 -3.95 5.79
C LEU A 76 -4.61 -3.19 6.93
N ARG A 77 -5.93 -2.98 6.84
CA ARG A 77 -6.70 -2.29 7.90
C ARG A 77 -7.03 -3.18 9.09
N THR A 78 -6.79 -4.48 8.98
CA THR A 78 -7.05 -5.46 10.05
C THR A 78 -5.81 -5.83 10.86
N ILE A 79 -4.66 -5.26 10.50
CA ILE A 79 -3.39 -5.34 11.23
C ILE A 79 -3.31 -4.14 12.18
#